data_AF-A0A6P8KWT6-F1
#
_entry.id   AF-A0A6P8KWT6-F1
#
_cell.length_a   1.000
_cell.length_b   1.000
_cell.length_c   1.000
_cell.angle_alpha   90.00
_cell.angle_beta   90.00
_cell.angle_gamma   90.00
#
_symmetry.space_group_name_H-M   'P 1'
#
loop_
_entity.id
_entity.type
_entity.pdbx_description
1 polymer ?
#
loop_
_entity_poly.entity_id
_entity_poly.type
_entity_poly.pdbx_seq_one_letter_code
_entity_poly.pdbx_strand_id
1 'polypeptide(L)'
;MDIELPYLAEYARTGRAICKGCKSSISKDTLRIAVMVQSAFHDAKVPNWFHKTCFFKNQRPSSVGDIQNIGNLRFADQKELTDLVENIQEVISAQFGKKRSKAFDLALKDYGIEYAKSSRSTCRGCEQKISKDLVRLRKTVYDTEVGMKYGGQPLWHHLECFAQLRSELGWFASGEDIPGFQSLADDDQAKVKNAIPPIKSEGIPDTKRAKMELSDTNEEGEKEQRLKDQNDAYFRFRDDIKNIMKKKDIDILLKSNNQQPVIGDTEKLFDQTADLLTFGAIESCSECNSSQFIFNKSGYICNGNHSEWTKCNKLIKEPTRSACIVPKELKAVYNFLNTVKEIPSARIFRNIPPSRSLLKTNKNSENLVSG
;
A
#
# COMPACT_ATOMS: atom_id res chain seq x y z
N MET A 1 -9.87 11.88 11.04
CA MET A 1 -10.55 10.95 10.12
C MET A 1 -9.49 10.05 9.52
N ASP A 2 -9.64 8.74 9.62
CA ASP A 2 -8.70 7.80 9.01
C ASP A 2 -8.88 7.87 7.49
N ILE A 3 -7.77 8.15 6.80
CA ILE A 3 -7.73 8.14 5.34
C ILE A 3 -7.98 6.71 4.87
N GLU A 4 -9.06 6.48 4.12
CA GLU A 4 -9.29 5.21 3.47
C GLU A 4 -8.23 4.98 2.40
N LEU A 5 -7.43 3.93 2.58
CA LEU A 5 -6.32 3.63 1.67
C LEU A 5 -6.79 2.67 0.57
N PRO A 6 -6.34 2.88 -0.69
CA PRO A 6 -6.78 2.10 -1.83
C PRO A 6 -6.26 0.66 -1.86
N TYR A 7 -5.21 0.37 -1.08
CA TYR A 7 -4.57 -0.94 -1.05
C TYR A 7 -4.39 -1.45 0.38
N LEU A 8 -4.34 -2.76 0.54
CA LEU A 8 -4.11 -3.45 1.81
C LEU A 8 -3.14 -4.62 1.62
N ALA A 9 -2.13 -4.74 2.47
CA ALA A 9 -1.22 -5.89 2.46
C ALA A 9 -1.31 -6.70 3.76
N GLU A 10 -1.36 -8.02 3.64
CA GLU A 10 -1.31 -8.93 4.79
C GLU A 10 -0.82 -10.33 4.38
N TYR A 11 -0.47 -11.16 5.37
CA TYR A 11 -0.32 -12.59 5.15
C TYR A 11 -1.70 -13.26 5.07
N ALA A 12 -1.85 -14.17 4.11
CA ALA A 12 -3.12 -14.84 3.86
C ALA A 12 -3.56 -15.70 5.05
N ARG A 13 -4.58 -15.26 5.78
CA ARG A 13 -5.11 -15.99 6.95
C ARG A 13 -5.60 -17.40 6.63
N THR A 14 -6.07 -17.60 5.41
CA THR A 14 -6.53 -18.90 4.88
C THR A 14 -6.13 -19.04 3.40
N GLY A 15 -6.08 -20.28 2.91
CA GLY A 15 -5.81 -20.59 1.49
C GLY A 15 -7.00 -20.43 0.54
N ARG A 16 -8.11 -19.84 0.99
CA ARG A 16 -9.39 -19.80 0.25
C ARG A 16 -9.51 -18.65 -0.74
N ALA A 17 -8.65 -17.64 -0.63
CA ALA A 17 -8.72 -16.48 -1.51
C ALA A 17 -8.22 -16.82 -2.92
N ILE A 18 -8.90 -16.28 -3.93
CA ILE A 18 -8.52 -16.44 -5.34
C ILE A 18 -7.92 -15.12 -5.82
N CYS A 19 -6.75 -15.19 -6.43
CA CYS A 19 -6.07 -14.04 -7.00
C CYS A 19 -6.88 -13.46 -8.17
N LYS A 20 -7.21 -12.16 -8.11
CA LYS A 20 -7.96 -11.49 -9.16
C LYS A 20 -7.18 -11.33 -10.46
N GLY A 21 -5.85 -11.42 -10.42
CA GLY A 21 -4.97 -11.38 -11.60
C GLY A 21 -4.92 -12.71 -12.37
N CYS A 22 -4.39 -13.77 -11.74
CA CYS A 22 -4.19 -15.07 -12.40
C CYS A 22 -5.30 -16.10 -12.17
N LYS A 23 -6.32 -15.77 -11.37
CA LYS A 23 -7.44 -16.67 -11.00
C LYS A 23 -7.04 -17.95 -10.25
N SER A 24 -5.80 -18.07 -9.81
CA SER A 24 -5.32 -19.17 -8.98
C SER A 24 -5.51 -18.89 -7.48
N SER A 25 -5.54 -19.94 -6.66
CA SER A 25 -5.60 -19.82 -5.20
C SER A 25 -4.36 -19.12 -4.62
N ILE A 26 -4.58 -18.38 -3.53
CA ILE A 26 -3.52 -17.75 -2.73
C ILE A 26 -3.33 -18.61 -1.48
N SER A 27 -2.17 -19.24 -1.35
CA SER A 27 -1.86 -20.14 -0.23
C SER A 27 -1.88 -19.42 1.11
N LYS A 28 -2.26 -20.12 2.17
CA LYS A 28 -2.21 -19.62 3.55
C LYS A 28 -0.78 -19.16 3.89
N ASP A 29 -0.68 -18.14 4.74
CA ASP A 29 0.55 -17.57 5.26
C ASP A 29 1.46 -16.91 4.20
N THR A 30 1.00 -16.79 2.94
CA THR A 30 1.72 -16.05 1.89
C THR A 30 1.31 -14.58 1.85
N LEU A 31 2.26 -13.69 1.50
CA LEU A 31 1.98 -12.26 1.33
C LEU A 31 1.00 -12.05 0.16
N ARG A 32 -0.11 -11.38 0.46
CA ARG A 32 -1.11 -10.96 -0.52
C ARG A 32 -1.40 -9.48 -0.39
N ILE A 33 -1.74 -8.87 -1.52
CA ILE A 33 -2.06 -7.45 -1.61
C ILE A 33 -3.44 -7.32 -2.23
N ALA A 34 -4.30 -6.52 -1.62
CA ALA A 34 -5.63 -6.24 -2.11
C ALA A 34 -5.73 -4.83 -2.68
N VAL A 35 -6.63 -4.71 -3.66
CA VAL A 35 -7.22 -3.43 -4.04
C VAL A 35 -8.56 -3.30 -3.32
N MET A 36 -8.77 -2.21 -2.60
CA MET A 36 -9.99 -1.93 -1.85
C MET A 36 -11.03 -1.34 -2.81
N VAL A 37 -12.08 -2.10 -3.13
CA VAL A 37 -13.13 -1.68 -4.07
C VAL A 37 -14.49 -1.61 -3.39
N GLN A 38 -15.37 -0.71 -3.82
CA GLN A 38 -16.74 -0.68 -3.32
C GLN A 38 -17.46 -1.99 -3.68
N SER A 39 -18.08 -2.62 -2.69
CA SER A 39 -18.93 -3.79 -2.92
C SER A 39 -20.20 -3.37 -3.67
N ALA A 40 -20.63 -4.20 -4.63
CA ALA A 40 -21.91 -4.02 -5.32
C ALA A 40 -23.10 -4.49 -4.47
N PHE A 41 -22.86 -5.19 -3.36
CA PHE A 41 -23.89 -5.88 -2.57
C PHE A 41 -24.07 -5.30 -1.17
N HIS A 42 -23.08 -4.56 -0.67
CA HIS A 42 -23.06 -4.06 0.70
C HIS A 42 -22.39 -2.69 0.69
N ASP A 43 -22.76 -1.83 1.64
CA ASP A 43 -22.14 -0.52 1.80
C ASP A 43 -20.81 -0.65 2.56
N ALA A 44 -19.82 -1.23 1.89
CA ALA A 44 -18.47 -1.40 2.41
C ALA A 44 -17.46 -1.60 1.28
N LYS A 45 -16.21 -1.19 1.50
CA LYS A 45 -15.11 -1.66 0.67
C LYS A 45 -14.82 -3.12 0.96
N VAL A 46 -14.54 -3.87 -0.10
CA VAL A 46 -14.13 -5.27 -0.05
C VAL A 46 -12.76 -5.45 -0.71
N PRO A 47 -11.91 -6.33 -0.15
CA PRO A 47 -10.57 -6.56 -0.69
C PRO A 47 -10.62 -7.48 -1.92
N ASN A 48 -10.17 -6.96 -3.06
CA ASN A 48 -9.83 -7.76 -4.22
C ASN A 48 -8.38 -8.25 -4.11
N TRP A 49 -8.19 -9.48 -3.62
CA TRP A 49 -6.86 -10.05 -3.36
C TRP A 49 -6.08 -10.42 -4.63
N PHE A 50 -4.77 -10.21 -4.59
CA PHE A 50 -3.79 -10.61 -5.60
C PHE A 50 -2.58 -11.26 -4.94
N HIS A 51 -1.92 -12.19 -5.65
CA HIS A 51 -0.51 -12.49 -5.35
C HIS A 51 0.33 -11.22 -5.54
N LYS A 52 1.39 -11.03 -4.74
CA LYS A 52 2.34 -9.90 -4.87
C LYS A 52 2.73 -9.61 -6.33
N THR A 53 3.17 -10.63 -7.06
CA THR A 53 3.61 -10.48 -8.47
C THR A 53 2.45 -10.13 -9.42
N CYS A 54 1.24 -10.60 -9.13
CA CYS A 54 0.05 -10.26 -9.92
C CYS A 54 -0.42 -8.83 -9.64
N PHE A 55 -0.29 -8.36 -8.39
CA PHE A 55 -0.63 -7.00 -8.01
C PHE A 55 0.19 -6.00 -8.83
N PHE A 56 1.51 -6.08 -8.79
CA PHE A 56 2.39 -5.14 -9.51
C PHE A 56 2.32 -5.25 -11.04
N LYS A 57 1.76 -6.33 -11.60
CA LYS A 57 1.42 -6.39 -13.04
C LYS A 57 0.21 -5.52 -13.38
N ASN A 58 -0.77 -5.46 -12.49
CA ASN A 58 -2.09 -4.87 -12.75
C ASN A 58 -2.34 -3.56 -12.01
N GLN A 59 -1.45 -3.13 -11.12
CA GLN A 59 -1.62 -1.94 -10.28
C GLN A 59 -0.34 -1.11 -10.25
N ARG A 60 -0.49 0.18 -9.93
CA ARG A 60 0.59 1.17 -9.81
C ARG A 60 0.36 2.05 -8.57
N PRO A 61 0.62 1.55 -7.35
CA PRO A 61 0.62 2.40 -6.16
C PRO A 61 1.64 3.55 -6.33
N SER A 62 1.23 4.76 -5.97
CA SER A 62 2.08 5.97 -6.11
C SER A 62 3.04 6.14 -4.93
N SER A 63 2.70 5.54 -3.78
CA SER A 63 3.53 5.50 -2.58
C SER A 63 3.26 4.21 -1.82
N VAL A 64 4.27 3.70 -1.11
CA VAL A 64 4.08 2.61 -0.13
C VAL A 64 3.09 3.02 0.95
N GLY A 65 3.01 4.32 1.25
CA GLY A 65 2.04 4.90 2.15
C GLY A 65 0.58 4.75 1.71
N ASP A 66 0.33 4.37 0.45
CA ASP A 66 -0.98 4.06 -0.12
C ASP A 66 -1.45 2.63 0.23
N ILE A 67 -0.54 1.81 0.78
CA ILE A 67 -0.81 0.43 1.16
C ILE A 67 -1.00 0.38 2.68
N GLN A 68 -2.21 0.02 3.11
CA GLN A 68 -2.53 -0.21 4.51
C GLN A 68 -1.75 -1.42 5.04
N ASN A 69 -1.44 -1.38 6.34
CA ASN A 69 -0.89 -2.49 7.11
C ASN A 69 0.56 -2.90 6.79
N ILE A 70 1.30 -2.09 6.01
CA ILE A 70 2.73 -2.31 5.74
C ILE A 70 3.56 -2.45 7.03
N GLY A 71 3.33 -1.59 8.02
CA GLY A 71 4.07 -1.60 9.30
C GLY A 71 3.85 -2.86 10.17
N ASN A 72 2.92 -3.74 9.78
CA ASN A 72 2.67 -5.03 10.42
C ASN A 72 3.18 -6.22 9.60
N LEU A 73 3.92 -5.99 8.51
CA LEU A 73 4.59 -7.06 7.75
C LEU A 73 5.98 -7.34 8.31
N ARG A 74 6.58 -8.47 7.93
CA ARG A 74 8.01 -8.72 8.20
C ARG A 74 8.86 -7.67 7.51
N PHE A 75 9.97 -7.30 8.14
CA PHE A 75 10.85 -6.25 7.64
C PHE A 75 11.33 -6.49 6.20
N ALA A 76 11.65 -7.74 5.86
CA ALA A 76 12.03 -8.12 4.49
C ALA A 76 10.91 -7.83 3.45
N ASP A 77 9.65 -8.13 3.79
CA ASP A 77 8.51 -7.84 2.91
C ASP A 77 8.23 -6.33 2.84
N GLN A 78 8.41 -5.59 3.94
CA GLN A 78 8.28 -4.13 3.94
C GLN A 78 9.28 -3.47 2.99
N LYS A 79 10.54 -3.91 3.05
CA LYS A 79 11.61 -3.42 2.17
C LYS A 79 11.33 -3.79 0.72
N GLU A 80 10.97 -5.05 0.46
CA GLU A 80 10.68 -5.50 -0.90
C GLU A 80 9.51 -4.72 -1.53
N LEU A 81 8.42 -4.49 -0.79
CA LEU A 81 7.31 -3.67 -1.29
C LEU A 81 7.73 -2.23 -1.51
N THR A 82 8.62 -1.68 -0.67
CA THR A 82 9.15 -0.33 -0.84
C THR A 82 9.95 -0.22 -2.13
N ASP A 83 10.91 -1.11 -2.32
CA ASP A 83 11.74 -1.16 -3.53
C ASP A 83 10.87 -1.34 -4.78
N LEU A 84 9.85 -2.21 -4.74
CA LEU A 84 8.96 -2.43 -5.89
C LEU A 84 8.14 -1.19 -6.26
N VAL A 85 7.66 -0.42 -5.28
CA VAL A 85 6.91 0.82 -5.53
C VAL A 85 7.84 1.91 -6.07
N GLU A 86 9.01 2.09 -5.46
CA GLU A 86 9.99 3.11 -5.87
C GLU A 86 10.52 2.84 -7.29
N ASN A 87 10.88 1.59 -7.61
CA ASN A 87 11.34 1.21 -8.94
C ASN A 87 10.32 1.52 -10.06
N ILE A 88 9.02 1.35 -9.79
CA ILE A 88 7.96 1.69 -10.75
C ILE A 88 7.85 3.22 -10.92
N GLN A 89 7.93 3.97 -9.82
CA GLN A 89 7.80 5.42 -9.84
C GLN A 89 9.00 6.12 -10.47
N GLU A 90 10.21 5.62 -10.23
CA GLU A 90 11.43 6.10 -10.87
C GLU A 90 11.36 5.96 -12.38
N VAL A 91 10.88 4.81 -12.88
CA VAL A 91 10.72 4.59 -14.31
C VAL A 91 9.74 5.58 -14.95
N ILE A 92 8.61 5.88 -14.31
CA ILE A 92 7.64 6.86 -14.81
C ILE A 92 8.26 8.26 -14.89
N SER A 93 9.28 8.52 -14.08
CA SER A 93 9.96 9.81 -13.97
C SER A 93 11.32 9.86 -14.68
N ALA A 94 11.83 8.70 -15.15
CA ALA A 94 13.15 8.56 -15.71
C ALA A 94 13.18 8.84 -17.21
N GLN A 95 14.28 9.44 -17.63
CA GLN A 95 14.58 9.74 -19.02
C GLN A 95 14.65 8.44 -19.85
N PHE A 96 13.99 8.45 -21.00
CA PHE A 96 14.14 7.43 -22.03
C PHE A 96 15.58 7.52 -22.55
N GLY A 97 16.45 6.58 -22.17
CA GLY A 97 17.88 6.60 -22.56
C GLY A 97 18.83 5.71 -21.76
N LYS A 98 18.44 5.22 -20.57
CA LYS A 98 19.19 4.17 -19.84
C LYS A 98 18.69 2.76 -20.21
N LYS A 99 19.53 1.73 -19.99
CA LYS A 99 19.22 0.30 -20.24
C LYS A 99 17.76 -0.02 -19.84
N ARG A 100 16.99 -0.57 -20.78
CA ARG A 100 15.58 -0.97 -20.55
C ARG A 100 15.52 -1.99 -19.42
N SER A 101 14.97 -1.59 -18.28
CA SER A 101 14.68 -2.48 -17.17
C SER A 101 13.29 -3.11 -17.35
N LYS A 102 13.01 -4.22 -16.67
CA LYS A 102 11.65 -4.82 -16.69
C LYS A 102 10.57 -3.86 -16.19
N ALA A 103 10.91 -2.95 -15.27
CA ALA A 103 10.02 -1.92 -14.78
C ALA A 103 9.74 -0.86 -15.86
N PHE A 104 10.76 -0.50 -16.66
CA PHE A 104 10.62 0.36 -17.83
C PHE A 104 9.65 -0.19 -18.87
N ASP A 105 9.82 -1.46 -19.25
CA ASP A 105 8.91 -2.10 -20.21
C ASP A 105 7.48 -2.20 -19.67
N LEU A 106 7.31 -2.27 -18.35
CA LEU A 106 6.00 -2.32 -17.70
C LEU A 106 5.31 -0.95 -17.71
N ALA A 107 6.02 0.13 -17.40
CA ALA A 107 5.46 1.48 -17.47
C ALA A 107 5.18 1.92 -18.92
N LEU A 108 6.00 1.46 -19.88
CA LEU A 108 5.78 1.74 -21.30
C LEU A 108 4.43 1.20 -21.78
N LYS A 109 3.99 0.05 -21.26
CA LYS A 109 2.67 -0.56 -21.56
C LYS A 109 1.49 0.27 -21.07
N ASP A 110 1.72 1.21 -20.15
CA ASP A 110 0.70 2.14 -19.70
C ASP A 110 0.37 3.16 -20.80
N TYR A 111 1.28 3.36 -21.77
CA TYR A 111 1.04 4.19 -22.94
C TYR A 111 0.67 3.37 -24.17
N GLY A 112 0.11 4.02 -25.18
CA GLY A 112 -0.08 3.43 -26.49
C GLY A 112 -0.67 4.41 -27.48
N ILE A 113 -0.44 4.13 -28.76
CA ILE A 113 -0.97 4.89 -29.88
C ILE A 113 -1.62 3.92 -30.87
N GLU A 114 -2.81 4.26 -31.34
CA GLU A 114 -3.54 3.48 -32.35
C GLU A 114 -4.54 4.36 -33.10
N TYR A 115 -5.02 3.87 -34.24
CA TYR A 115 -6.22 4.42 -34.87
C TYR A 115 -7.47 4.10 -34.05
N ALA A 116 -8.36 5.08 -33.93
CA ALA A 116 -9.60 4.94 -33.21
C ALA A 116 -10.51 3.90 -33.88
N LYS A 117 -10.67 2.73 -33.24
CA LYS A 117 -11.51 1.63 -33.76
C LYS A 117 -13.00 2.00 -33.94
N SER A 118 -13.46 3.05 -33.26
CA SER A 118 -14.83 3.59 -33.34
C SER A 118 -14.84 5.02 -32.77
N SER A 119 -15.94 5.74 -33.01
CA SER A 119 -16.16 7.11 -32.50
C SER A 119 -16.65 7.19 -31.04
N ARG A 120 -16.63 6.07 -30.30
CA ARG A 120 -17.17 6.02 -28.93
C ARG A 120 -16.25 6.64 -27.88
N SER A 121 -14.94 6.67 -28.13
CA SER A 121 -13.95 7.20 -27.19
C SER A 121 -14.06 8.72 -27.06
N THR A 122 -13.89 9.20 -25.84
CA THR A 122 -13.83 10.64 -25.52
C THR A 122 -12.40 11.00 -25.14
N CYS A 123 -11.89 12.10 -25.68
CA CYS A 123 -10.61 12.66 -25.30
C CYS A 123 -10.67 13.20 -23.87
N ARG A 124 -9.72 12.83 -23.02
CA ARG A 124 -9.65 13.31 -21.63
C ARG A 124 -8.99 14.68 -21.46
N GLY A 125 -8.46 15.27 -22.54
CA GLY A 125 -7.94 16.64 -22.52
C GLY A 125 -9.00 17.69 -22.85
N CYS A 126 -9.84 17.45 -23.86
CA CYS A 126 -10.85 18.42 -24.32
C CYS A 126 -12.30 17.94 -24.15
N GLU A 127 -12.51 16.74 -23.62
CA GLU A 127 -13.84 16.12 -23.42
C GLU A 127 -14.67 15.88 -24.69
N GLN A 128 -14.09 16.09 -25.88
CA GLN A 128 -14.75 15.83 -27.16
C GLN A 128 -14.57 14.38 -27.62
N LYS A 129 -15.49 13.92 -28.48
CA LYS A 129 -15.39 12.59 -29.10
C LYS A 129 -14.20 12.51 -30.06
N ILE A 130 -13.57 11.34 -30.09
CA ILE A 130 -12.51 11.01 -31.04
C ILE A 130 -13.16 10.18 -32.15
N SER A 131 -13.21 10.72 -33.37
CA SER A 131 -13.79 10.05 -34.53
C SER A 131 -13.04 8.75 -34.87
N LYS A 132 -13.75 7.83 -35.53
CA LYS A 132 -13.17 6.58 -36.04
C LYS A 132 -12.01 6.90 -37.00
N ASP A 133 -11.00 6.03 -37.00
CA ASP A 133 -9.83 6.06 -37.89
C ASP A 133 -8.92 7.30 -37.70
N LEU A 134 -9.15 8.13 -36.66
CA LEU A 134 -8.20 9.14 -36.22
C LEU A 134 -7.17 8.57 -35.25
N VAL A 135 -5.94 9.07 -35.33
CA VAL A 135 -4.87 8.74 -34.37
C VAL A 135 -5.27 9.22 -32.98
N ARG A 136 -5.16 8.31 -32.00
CA ARG A 136 -5.38 8.61 -30.59
C ARG A 136 -4.33 7.96 -29.72
N LEU A 137 -4.05 8.61 -28.60
CA LEU A 137 -3.07 8.15 -27.62
C LEU A 137 -3.76 7.82 -26.32
N ARG A 138 -3.27 6.81 -25.61
CA ARG A 138 -3.73 6.46 -24.28
C ARG A 138 -2.65 6.62 -23.23
N LYS A 139 -3.08 7.02 -22.04
CA LYS A 139 -2.41 6.73 -20.78
C LYS A 139 -3.30 5.83 -19.95
N THR A 140 -2.77 4.73 -19.45
CA THR A 140 -3.47 3.80 -18.57
C THR A 140 -3.31 4.28 -17.15
N VAL A 141 -4.44 4.51 -16.48
CA VAL A 141 -4.49 4.97 -15.09
C VAL A 141 -5.04 3.88 -14.19
N TYR A 142 -4.59 3.84 -12.94
CA TYR A 142 -4.89 2.77 -11.99
C TYR A 142 -5.63 3.26 -10.74
N ASP A 143 -5.78 4.58 -10.60
CA ASP A 143 -6.37 5.27 -9.45
C ASP A 143 -7.87 5.55 -9.61
N THR A 144 -8.45 5.34 -10.79
CA THR A 144 -9.90 5.43 -11.00
C THR A 144 -10.59 4.16 -10.51
N GLU A 145 -11.89 4.24 -10.16
CA GLU A 145 -12.66 3.04 -9.75
C GLU A 145 -12.59 1.91 -10.77
N VAL A 146 -12.65 2.26 -12.06
CA VAL A 146 -12.50 1.32 -13.18
C VAL A 146 -11.08 0.77 -13.25
N GLY A 147 -10.07 1.62 -13.13
CA GLY A 147 -8.66 1.22 -13.14
C GLY A 147 -8.33 0.27 -11.99
N MET A 148 -8.75 0.60 -10.77
CA MET A 148 -8.60 -0.23 -9.58
C MET A 148 -9.27 -1.60 -9.76
N LYS A 149 -10.50 -1.63 -10.28
CA LYS A 149 -11.29 -2.86 -10.43
C LYS A 149 -10.77 -3.79 -11.52
N TYR A 150 -10.31 -3.24 -12.65
CA TYR A 150 -9.98 -4.02 -13.84
C TYR A 150 -8.49 -4.08 -14.17
N GLY A 151 -7.63 -3.48 -13.36
CA GLY A 151 -6.18 -3.51 -13.56
C GLY A 151 -5.70 -2.51 -14.60
N GLY A 152 -6.26 -1.31 -14.57
CA GLY A 152 -5.94 -0.19 -15.46
C GLY A 152 -7.12 0.24 -16.33
N GLN A 153 -7.27 1.55 -16.49
CA GLN A 153 -8.24 2.17 -17.40
C GLN A 153 -7.50 2.97 -18.46
N PRO A 154 -7.65 2.67 -19.76
CA PRO A 154 -7.07 3.49 -20.82
C PRO A 154 -7.84 4.81 -20.95
N LEU A 155 -7.17 5.92 -20.68
CA LEU A 155 -7.66 7.26 -20.92
C LEU A 155 -7.13 7.78 -22.25
N TRP A 156 -8.05 7.93 -23.20
CA TRP A 156 -7.75 8.32 -24.58
C TRP A 156 -7.65 9.84 -24.73
N HIS A 157 -6.80 10.28 -25.66
CA HIS A 157 -6.56 11.68 -26.01
C HIS A 157 -6.40 11.80 -27.52
N HIS A 158 -6.79 12.95 -28.08
CA HIS A 158 -6.34 13.36 -29.41
C HIS A 158 -4.82 13.59 -29.40
N LEU A 159 -4.19 13.54 -30.58
CA LEU A 159 -2.74 13.78 -30.72
C LEU A 159 -2.29 15.11 -30.08
N GLU A 160 -2.95 16.19 -30.45
CA GLU A 160 -2.62 17.53 -29.95
C GLU A 160 -2.88 17.68 -28.46
N CYS A 161 -4.00 17.16 -27.95
CA CYS A 161 -4.30 17.18 -26.52
C CYS A 161 -3.26 16.39 -25.72
N PHE A 162 -2.83 15.23 -26.22
CA PHE A 162 -1.76 14.47 -25.57
C PHE A 162 -0.44 15.23 -25.59
N ALA A 163 -0.08 15.85 -26.72
CA ALA A 163 1.14 16.63 -26.84
C ALA A 163 1.19 17.81 -25.85
N GLN A 164 0.06 18.51 -25.65
CA GLN A 164 -0.08 19.58 -24.67
C GLN A 164 0.02 19.07 -23.22
N LEU A 165 -0.63 17.93 -22.93
CA LEU A 165 -0.70 17.36 -21.58
C LEU A 165 0.45 16.39 -21.24
N ARG A 166 1.39 16.16 -22.16
CA ARG A 166 2.42 15.11 -22.04
C ARG A 166 3.20 15.17 -20.72
N SER A 167 3.49 16.38 -20.22
CA SER A 167 4.22 16.57 -18.96
C SER A 167 3.42 16.09 -17.74
N GLU A 168 2.12 16.38 -17.71
CA GLU A 168 1.20 15.92 -16.66
C GLU A 168 0.94 14.41 -16.78
N LEU A 169 0.86 13.94 -18.02
CA LEU A 169 0.73 12.53 -18.34
C LEU A 169 2.01 11.76 -18.01
N GLY A 170 3.17 12.40 -17.87
CA GLY A 170 4.45 11.76 -17.53
C GLY A 170 5.18 11.17 -18.75
N TRP A 171 4.92 11.71 -19.94
CA TRP A 171 5.57 11.32 -21.19
C TRP A 171 6.59 12.37 -21.65
N PHE A 172 7.86 12.02 -21.54
CA PHE A 172 8.97 12.92 -21.90
C PHE A 172 9.72 12.48 -23.17
N ALA A 173 9.51 11.24 -23.63
CA ALA A 173 10.13 10.67 -24.83
C ALA A 173 9.56 11.23 -26.14
N SER A 174 10.13 10.78 -27.25
CA SER A 174 9.57 11.01 -28.58
C SER A 174 8.26 10.24 -28.77
N GLY A 175 7.39 10.71 -29.66
CA GLY A 175 6.20 9.97 -30.09
C GLY A 175 6.54 8.61 -30.75
N GLU A 176 7.76 8.46 -31.28
CA GLU A 176 8.26 7.21 -31.87
C GLU A 176 8.40 6.06 -30.86
N ASP A 177 8.66 6.39 -29.60
CA ASP A 177 8.86 5.42 -28.52
C ASP A 177 7.53 4.88 -27.96
N ILE A 178 6.39 5.40 -28.43
CA ILE A 178 5.07 4.99 -27.94
C ILE A 178 4.70 3.63 -28.54
N PRO A 179 4.30 2.64 -27.71
CA PRO A 179 3.85 1.34 -28.22
C PRO A 179 2.70 1.48 -29.22
N GLY A 180 2.89 0.91 -30.41
CA GLY A 180 1.92 0.98 -31.51
C GLY A 180 2.28 1.97 -32.61
N PHE A 181 3.30 2.82 -32.43
CA PHE A 181 3.71 3.83 -33.41
C PHE A 181 3.95 3.26 -34.82
N GLN A 182 4.66 2.13 -34.90
CA GLN A 182 5.00 1.46 -36.16
C GLN A 182 3.80 0.90 -36.93
N SER A 183 2.61 0.87 -36.33
CA SER A 183 1.37 0.44 -37.01
C SER A 183 0.62 1.56 -37.72
N LEU A 184 1.09 2.81 -37.58
CA LEU A 184 0.50 3.97 -38.26
C LEU A 184 1.05 4.12 -39.68
N ALA A 185 0.28 4.77 -40.56
CA ALA A 185 0.76 5.17 -41.88
C ALA A 185 1.89 6.20 -41.78
N ASP A 186 2.79 6.21 -42.77
CA ASP A 186 4.00 7.06 -42.76
C ASP A 186 3.69 8.55 -42.57
N ASP A 187 2.61 9.05 -43.18
CA ASP A 187 2.16 10.43 -43.02
C ASP A 187 1.77 10.75 -41.57
N ASP A 188 1.11 9.81 -40.88
CA ASP A 188 0.70 9.99 -39.50
C ASP A 188 1.86 9.76 -38.53
N GLN A 189 2.80 8.88 -38.86
CA GLN A 189 4.07 8.75 -38.15
C GLN A 189 4.82 10.09 -38.15
N ALA A 190 4.89 10.77 -39.30
CA ALA A 190 5.52 12.09 -39.40
C ALA A 190 4.78 13.14 -38.55
N LYS A 191 3.43 13.17 -38.56
CA LYS A 191 2.65 14.06 -37.70
C LYS A 191 2.92 13.83 -36.21
N VAL A 192 2.99 12.57 -35.78
CA VAL A 192 3.25 12.22 -34.38
C VAL A 192 4.65 12.62 -33.95
N LYS A 193 5.67 12.40 -34.79
CA LYS A 193 7.05 12.86 -34.55
C LYS A 193 7.12 14.37 -34.37
N ASN A 194 6.43 15.11 -35.23
CA ASN A 194 6.40 16.57 -35.18
C ASN A 194 5.63 17.10 -33.96
N ALA A 195 4.51 16.47 -33.59
CA ALA A 195 3.70 16.89 -32.46
C ALA A 195 4.33 16.52 -31.10
N ILE A 196 5.08 15.41 -31.02
CA ILE A 196 5.68 14.91 -29.78
C ILE A 196 7.19 14.72 -29.97
N PRO A 197 7.97 15.81 -30.09
CA PRO A 197 9.43 15.71 -30.14
C PRO A 197 10.00 15.32 -28.77
N PRO A 198 11.21 14.74 -28.69
CA PRO A 198 11.86 14.48 -27.41
C PRO A 198 12.14 15.80 -26.67
N ILE A 199 11.74 15.90 -25.40
CA ILE A 199 12.06 17.07 -24.56
C ILE A 199 13.47 16.89 -23.97
N LYS A 200 14.37 17.86 -24.22
CA LYS A 200 15.67 17.96 -23.53
C LYS A 200 15.46 18.62 -22.16
N SER A 201 16.09 18.05 -21.13
CA SER A 201 15.79 18.28 -19.72
C SER A 201 16.43 19.53 -19.12
N GLU A 202 16.05 20.74 -19.54
CA GLU A 202 16.49 21.99 -18.88
C GLU A 202 15.39 22.72 -18.10
N GLY A 203 14.19 22.15 -17.97
CA GLY A 203 13.07 22.86 -17.32
C GLY A 203 11.96 21.99 -16.75
N ILE A 204 12.26 20.80 -16.24
CA ILE A 204 11.27 20.02 -15.49
C ILE A 204 11.25 20.57 -14.05
N PRO A 205 10.13 21.14 -13.55
CA PRO A 205 10.04 21.51 -12.15
C PRO A 205 10.25 20.26 -11.28
N ASP A 206 11.07 20.38 -10.24
CA ASP A 206 11.33 19.35 -9.21
C ASP A 206 10.08 18.99 -8.36
N THR A 207 8.88 19.10 -8.91
CA THR A 207 7.63 18.91 -8.17
C THR A 207 7.19 17.44 -8.15
N LYS A 208 8.10 16.50 -7.96
CA LYS A 208 7.75 15.10 -7.61
C LYS A 208 8.81 14.35 -6.83
N ARG A 209 9.98 14.94 -6.60
CA ARG A 209 10.90 14.44 -5.57
C ARG A 209 10.53 15.11 -4.25
N ALA A 210 9.53 14.54 -3.57
CA ALA A 210 9.71 14.41 -2.13
C ALA A 210 10.82 13.38 -1.97
N LYS A 211 12.07 13.81 -2.24
CA LYS A 211 13.25 13.15 -1.77
C LYS A 211 13.05 13.19 -0.26
N MET A 212 12.58 12.07 0.31
CA MET A 212 12.93 11.79 1.70
C MET A 212 14.44 11.94 1.67
N GLU A 213 14.92 13.02 2.28
CA GLU A 213 16.33 13.34 2.26
C GLU A 213 17.06 12.09 2.74
N LEU A 214 17.76 11.44 1.82
CA LEU A 214 18.82 10.50 2.17
C LEU A 214 19.91 11.38 2.73
N SER A 215 19.78 11.69 4.02
CA SER A 215 20.91 12.13 4.80
C SER A 215 21.67 10.86 5.13
N ASP A 216 22.65 10.52 4.26
CA ASP A 216 23.65 9.48 4.49
C ASP A 216 24.42 9.82 5.78
N THR A 217 23.80 9.53 6.89
CA THR A 217 24.25 9.75 8.25
C THR A 217 24.20 8.39 8.93
N ASN A 218 25.19 8.08 9.76
CA ASN A 218 25.19 6.86 10.56
C ASN A 218 23.89 6.70 11.37
N GLU A 219 23.20 7.81 11.70
CA GLU A 219 21.94 7.85 12.42
C GLU A 219 20.76 7.21 11.66
N GLU A 220 20.65 7.38 10.35
CA GLU A 220 19.59 6.73 9.55
C GLU A 220 19.79 5.22 9.48
N GLY A 221 21.04 4.77 9.26
CA GLY A 221 21.40 3.36 9.25
C GLY A 221 21.13 2.68 10.59
N GLU A 222 21.51 3.33 11.70
CA GLU A 222 21.21 2.85 13.04
C GLU A 222 19.70 2.77 13.31
N LYS A 223 18.92 3.76 12.87
CA LYS A 223 17.47 3.77 13.06
C LYS A 223 16.78 2.64 12.28
N GLU A 224 17.21 2.40 11.04
CA GLU A 224 16.70 1.30 10.21
C GLU A 224 17.06 -0.06 10.83
N GLN A 225 18.28 -0.20 11.37
CA GLN A 225 18.69 -1.42 12.07
C GLN A 225 17.85 -1.66 13.33
N ARG A 226 17.61 -0.62 14.15
CA ARG A 226 16.74 -0.72 15.34
C ARG A 226 15.30 -1.11 14.97
N LEU A 227 14.78 -0.57 13.86
CA LEU A 227 13.46 -0.94 13.32
C LEU A 227 13.43 -2.42 12.91
N LYS A 228 14.46 -2.89 12.21
CA LYS A 228 14.59 -4.29 11.81
C LYS A 228 14.66 -5.21 13.02
N ASP A 229 15.53 -4.93 13.98
CA ASP A 229 15.71 -5.77 15.17
C ASP A 229 14.42 -5.86 16.00
N GLN A 230 13.70 -4.75 16.11
CA GLN A 230 12.41 -4.70 16.78
C GLN A 230 11.33 -5.52 16.04
N ASN A 231 11.28 -5.44 14.71
CA ASN A 231 10.36 -6.22 13.89
C ASN A 231 10.68 -7.73 13.96
N ASP A 232 11.95 -8.10 13.84
CA ASP A 232 12.40 -9.49 13.92
C ASP A 232 12.10 -10.10 15.29
N ALA A 233 12.31 -9.35 16.38
CA ALA A 233 11.93 -9.79 17.73
C ALA A 233 10.41 -10.01 17.87
N TYR A 234 9.61 -9.09 17.33
CA TYR A 234 8.15 -9.22 17.32
C TYR A 234 7.69 -10.47 16.57
N PHE A 235 8.21 -10.70 15.36
CA PHE A 235 7.83 -11.86 14.56
C PHE A 235 8.34 -13.17 15.13
N ARG A 236 9.50 -13.18 15.80
CA ARG A 236 9.99 -14.36 16.54
C ARG A 236 8.95 -14.79 17.58
N PHE A 237 8.53 -13.87 18.46
CA PHE A 237 7.50 -14.18 19.45
C PHE A 237 6.18 -14.60 18.80
N ARG A 238 5.75 -13.88 17.76
CA ARG A 238 4.51 -14.20 17.04
C ARG A 238 4.51 -15.61 16.47
N ASP A 239 5.62 -16.03 15.84
CA ASP A 239 5.75 -17.34 15.23
C ASP A 239 5.85 -18.44 16.30
N ASP A 240 6.56 -18.19 17.41
CA ASP A 240 6.61 -19.10 18.58
C ASP A 240 5.22 -19.28 19.21
N ILE A 241 4.47 -18.20 19.41
CA ILE A 241 3.09 -18.24 19.94
C ILE A 241 2.22 -19.07 19.00
N LYS A 242 2.26 -18.79 17.69
CA LYS A 242 1.41 -19.46 16.69
C LYS A 242 1.69 -20.97 16.58
N ASN A 243 2.95 -21.38 16.70
CA ASN A 243 3.37 -22.76 16.46
C ASN A 243 3.38 -23.62 17.73
N ILE A 244 3.63 -23.02 18.90
CA ILE A 244 3.93 -23.76 20.14
C ILE A 244 2.85 -23.55 21.20
N MET A 245 2.34 -22.33 21.37
CA MET A 245 1.43 -22.03 22.49
C MET A 245 -0.01 -22.49 22.24
N LYS A 246 -0.64 -23.01 23.31
CA LYS A 246 -2.08 -23.30 23.32
C LYS A 246 -2.86 -22.01 23.56
N LYS A 247 -4.03 -21.87 22.91
CA LYS A 247 -4.92 -20.70 23.07
C LYS A 247 -5.28 -20.40 24.53
N LYS A 248 -5.52 -21.43 25.34
CA LYS A 248 -5.83 -21.28 26.77
C LYS A 248 -4.68 -20.61 27.54
N ASP A 249 -3.44 -20.95 27.19
CA ASP A 249 -2.26 -20.40 27.86
C ASP A 249 -1.98 -18.96 27.41
N ILE A 250 -2.30 -18.65 26.15
CA ILE A 250 -2.31 -17.26 25.65
C ILE A 250 -3.31 -16.42 26.44
N ASP A 251 -4.52 -16.92 26.67
CA ASP A 251 -5.54 -16.20 27.46
C ASP A 251 -5.08 -15.97 28.91
N ILE A 252 -4.43 -16.96 29.53
CA ILE A 252 -3.86 -16.84 30.89
C ILE A 252 -2.79 -15.75 30.92
N LEU A 253 -1.86 -15.76 29.95
CA LEU A 253 -0.78 -14.78 29.85
C LEU A 253 -1.32 -13.35 29.67
N LEU A 254 -2.31 -13.15 28.81
CA LEU A 254 -2.91 -11.84 28.60
C LEU A 254 -3.62 -11.34 29.87
N LYS A 255 -4.42 -12.21 30.51
CA LYS A 255 -5.14 -11.88 31.74
C LYS A 255 -4.22 -11.58 32.92
N SER A 256 -3.08 -12.26 33.05
CA SER A 256 -2.09 -11.95 34.10
C SER A 256 -1.45 -10.57 33.94
N ASN A 257 -1.60 -9.95 32.76
CA ASN A 257 -1.12 -8.61 32.44
C ASN A 257 -2.26 -7.58 32.32
N ASN A 258 -3.46 -7.90 32.86
CA ASN A 258 -4.67 -7.07 32.76
C ASN A 258 -5.08 -6.75 31.31
N GLN A 259 -4.65 -7.57 30.35
CA GLN A 259 -5.02 -7.44 28.94
C GLN A 259 -6.24 -8.33 28.64
N GLN A 260 -7.28 -7.73 28.05
CA GLN A 260 -8.45 -8.47 27.59
C GLN A 260 -8.10 -9.20 26.28
N PRO A 261 -8.21 -10.54 26.20
CA PRO A 261 -7.91 -11.27 24.96
C PRO A 261 -8.87 -10.92 23.81
N VAL A 262 -8.34 -10.77 22.60
CA VAL A 262 -9.16 -10.62 21.38
C VAL A 262 -9.89 -11.94 21.08
N ILE A 263 -11.21 -11.84 20.87
CA ILE A 263 -12.09 -12.99 20.62
C ILE A 263 -12.42 -13.07 19.12
N GLY A 264 -12.45 -14.29 18.57
CA GLY A 264 -12.93 -14.57 17.21
C GLY A 264 -11.91 -14.42 16.08
N ASP A 265 -10.79 -13.72 16.30
CA ASP A 265 -9.73 -13.54 15.31
C ASP A 265 -8.38 -14.01 15.88
N THR A 266 -7.97 -15.24 15.53
CA THR A 266 -6.76 -15.85 16.06
C THR A 266 -5.48 -15.13 15.63
N GLU A 267 -5.45 -14.54 14.43
CA GLU A 267 -4.26 -13.81 13.99
C GLU A 267 -4.09 -12.54 14.82
N LYS A 268 -5.18 -11.81 15.09
CA LYS A 268 -5.14 -10.64 15.99
C LYS A 268 -4.78 -11.01 17.44
N LEU A 269 -5.21 -12.17 17.92
CA LEU A 269 -4.81 -12.68 19.24
C LEU A 269 -3.29 -12.92 19.30
N PHE A 270 -2.71 -13.50 18.26
CA PHE A 270 -1.26 -13.66 18.16
C PHE A 270 -0.55 -12.31 18.07
N ASP A 271 -1.09 -11.37 17.30
CA ASP A 271 -0.52 -10.03 17.15
C ASP A 271 -0.52 -9.27 18.49
N GLN A 272 -1.62 -9.36 19.26
CA GLN A 272 -1.75 -8.77 20.60
C GLN A 272 -0.74 -9.37 21.58
N THR A 273 -0.61 -10.70 21.58
CA THR A 273 0.28 -11.41 22.50
C THR A 273 1.76 -11.14 22.16
N ALA A 274 2.10 -11.09 20.87
CA ALA A 274 3.43 -10.71 20.41
C ALA A 274 3.76 -9.25 20.79
N ASP A 275 2.79 -8.33 20.71
CA ASP A 275 2.99 -6.94 21.14
C ASP A 275 3.29 -6.86 22.64
N LEU A 276 2.51 -7.58 23.47
CA LEU A 276 2.74 -7.70 24.91
C LEU A 276 4.15 -8.20 25.23
N LEU A 277 4.59 -9.30 24.59
CA LEU A 277 5.90 -9.90 24.86
C LEU A 277 7.08 -9.05 24.37
N THR A 278 6.87 -8.27 23.30
CA THR A 278 7.94 -7.46 22.70
C THR A 278 8.12 -6.13 23.42
N PHE A 279 7.00 -5.49 23.79
CA PHE A 279 6.98 -4.09 24.21
C PHE A 279 6.50 -3.89 25.64
N GLY A 280 5.74 -4.83 26.20
CA GLY A 280 5.09 -4.71 27.50
C GLY A 280 3.59 -4.44 27.41
N ALA A 281 2.91 -4.51 28.56
CA ALA A 281 1.46 -4.42 28.66
C ALA A 281 1.00 -2.97 28.59
N ILE A 282 0.09 -2.67 27.65
CA ILE A 282 -0.48 -1.33 27.49
C ILE A 282 -1.52 -1.07 28.57
N GLU A 283 -1.49 0.10 29.19
CA GLU A 283 -2.50 0.51 30.16
C GLU A 283 -3.90 0.62 29.52
N SER A 284 -4.94 0.40 30.33
CA SER A 284 -6.33 0.48 29.87
C SER A 284 -6.65 1.86 29.28
N CYS A 285 -7.50 1.87 28.26
CA CYS A 285 -7.95 3.09 27.60
C CYS A 285 -8.62 4.04 28.59
N SER A 286 -8.17 5.29 28.63
CA SER A 286 -8.72 6.32 29.53
C SER A 286 -10.19 6.66 29.27
N GLU A 287 -10.74 6.28 28.11
CA GLU A 287 -12.10 6.66 27.72
C GLU A 287 -13.13 5.52 27.82
N CYS A 288 -12.71 4.27 27.63
CA CYS A 288 -13.61 3.12 27.66
C CYS A 288 -13.13 1.96 28.55
N ASN A 289 -12.00 2.14 29.25
CA ASN A 289 -11.37 1.15 30.13
C ASN A 289 -11.02 -0.19 29.46
N SER A 290 -11.09 -0.28 28.14
CA SER A 290 -10.64 -1.44 27.37
C SER A 290 -9.13 -1.50 27.33
N SER A 291 -8.56 -2.69 27.50
CA SER A 291 -7.14 -2.97 27.28
C SER A 291 -6.87 -3.63 25.93
N GLN A 292 -7.84 -3.60 25.01
CA GLN A 292 -7.64 -4.06 23.64
C GLN A 292 -7.18 -2.92 22.75
N PHE A 293 -5.96 -3.03 22.24
CA PHE A 293 -5.40 -2.10 21.28
C PHE A 293 -4.93 -2.83 20.03
N ILE A 294 -5.17 -2.23 18.87
CA ILE A 294 -4.69 -2.72 17.59
C ILE A 294 -3.71 -1.70 17.05
N PHE A 295 -2.51 -2.16 16.71
CA PHE A 295 -1.54 -1.30 16.06
C PHE A 295 -1.98 -0.97 14.62
N ASN A 296 -2.04 0.32 14.33
CA ASN A 296 -2.24 0.90 13.02
C ASN A 296 -1.00 1.71 12.60
N LYS A 297 -0.92 2.11 11.34
CA LYS A 297 0.18 2.80 10.65
C LYS A 297 1.02 3.77 11.50
N SER A 298 0.38 4.54 12.39
CA SER A 298 1.03 5.61 13.17
C SER A 298 0.77 5.55 14.67
N GLY A 299 0.16 4.47 15.19
CA GLY A 299 -0.16 4.35 16.61
C GLY A 299 -1.16 3.23 16.91
N TYR A 300 -1.61 3.18 18.16
CA TYR A 300 -2.52 2.17 18.69
C TYR A 300 -3.95 2.69 18.73
N ILE A 301 -4.87 2.02 18.05
CA ILE A 301 -6.30 2.32 18.09
C ILE A 301 -6.96 1.40 19.12
N CYS A 302 -7.74 1.98 20.02
CA CYS A 302 -8.53 1.21 20.97
C CYS A 302 -9.58 0.37 20.23
N ASN A 303 -9.72 -0.91 20.59
CA ASN A 303 -10.72 -1.83 20.05
C ASN A 303 -11.93 -2.01 21.01
N GLY A 304 -12.01 -1.18 22.05
CA GLY A 304 -13.13 -1.15 22.99
C GLY A 304 -14.39 -0.52 22.42
N ASN A 305 -15.41 -0.37 23.28
CA ASN A 305 -16.66 0.32 22.97
C ASN A 305 -16.93 1.36 24.05
N HIS A 306 -17.43 2.55 23.69
CA HIS A 306 -17.97 3.49 24.68
C HIS A 306 -19.36 3.05 25.15
N SER A 307 -20.13 2.47 24.25
CA SER A 307 -21.47 1.95 24.49
C SER A 307 -21.74 0.76 23.57
N GLU A 308 -22.90 0.13 23.70
CA GLU A 308 -23.33 -0.95 22.80
C GLU A 308 -23.45 -0.52 21.33
N TRP A 309 -23.58 0.79 21.08
CA TRP A 309 -23.78 1.37 19.75
C TRP A 309 -22.51 2.00 19.15
N THR A 310 -21.54 2.38 19.98
CA THR A 310 -20.42 3.22 19.57
C THR A 310 -19.07 2.62 19.95
N LYS A 311 -18.24 2.38 18.93
CA LYS A 311 -16.83 1.96 19.08
C LYS A 311 -15.98 3.07 19.68
N CYS A 312 -14.99 2.68 20.48
CA CYS A 312 -13.96 3.61 20.91
C CYS A 312 -12.98 3.85 19.77
N ASN A 313 -12.72 5.12 19.44
CA ASN A 313 -11.82 5.51 18.35
C ASN A 313 -10.54 6.19 18.87
N LYS A 314 -10.21 5.98 20.16
CA LYS A 314 -9.03 6.58 20.78
C LYS A 314 -7.75 6.06 20.11
N LEU A 315 -7.02 6.98 19.47
CA LEU A 315 -5.69 6.74 18.91
C LEU A 315 -4.62 7.22 19.90
N ILE A 316 -3.68 6.34 20.25
CA ILE A 316 -2.57 6.62 21.14
C ILE A 316 -1.26 6.29 20.41
N LYS A 317 -0.42 7.30 20.15
CA LYS A 317 0.86 7.08 19.46
C LYS A 317 1.86 6.38 20.35
N GLU A 318 1.97 6.85 21.59
CA GLU A 318 2.91 6.36 22.59
C GLU A 318 2.12 5.95 23.84
N PRO A 319 1.63 4.69 23.90
CA PRO A 319 0.91 4.22 25.07
C PRO A 319 1.86 4.03 26.25
N THR A 320 1.39 4.35 27.45
CA THR A 320 2.05 3.97 28.70
C THR A 320 2.05 2.44 28.82
N ARG A 321 3.20 1.87 29.15
CA ARG A 321 3.39 0.42 29.26
C ARG A 321 3.99 0.02 30.59
N SER A 322 3.53 -1.12 31.10
CA SER A 322 4.14 -1.84 32.21
C SER A 322 4.92 -3.06 31.70
N ALA A 323 5.86 -3.55 32.49
CA ALA A 323 6.63 -4.75 32.17
C ALA A 323 5.71 -5.97 32.01
N CYS A 324 6.06 -6.87 31.08
CA CYS A 324 5.29 -8.10 30.89
C CYS A 324 5.53 -9.07 32.07
N ILE A 325 4.46 -9.39 32.79
CA ILE A 325 4.44 -10.38 33.85
C ILE A 325 4.18 -11.75 33.21
N VAL A 326 5.22 -12.58 33.15
CA VAL A 326 5.11 -13.95 32.66
C VAL A 326 4.99 -14.93 33.84
N PRO A 327 3.85 -15.64 33.99
CA PRO A 327 3.67 -16.66 35.03
C PRO A 327 4.75 -17.75 35.01
N LYS A 328 5.16 -18.23 36.19
CA LYS A 328 6.24 -19.23 36.34
C LYS A 328 5.88 -20.55 35.66
N GLU A 329 4.61 -20.92 35.72
CA GLU A 329 4.06 -22.12 35.11
C GLU A 329 4.22 -22.06 33.58
N LEU A 330 3.98 -20.89 32.99
CA LEU A 330 4.14 -20.70 31.55
C LEU A 330 5.62 -20.68 31.14
N LYS A 331 6.51 -20.11 31.94
CA LYS A 331 7.97 -20.17 31.68
C LYS A 331 8.51 -21.59 31.69
N ALA A 332 7.98 -22.47 32.55
CA ALA A 332 8.38 -23.86 32.63
C ALA A 332 7.93 -24.68 31.41
N VAL A 333 6.78 -24.33 30.82
CA VAL A 333 6.24 -25.01 29.64
C VAL A 333 6.83 -24.45 28.34
N TYR A 334 7.07 -23.14 28.28
CA TYR A 334 7.45 -22.42 27.07
C TYR A 334 8.77 -21.66 27.27
N ASN A 335 9.89 -22.32 26.95
CA ASN A 335 11.24 -21.79 27.18
C ASN A 335 11.51 -20.42 26.54
N PHE A 336 10.89 -20.12 25.39
CA PHE A 336 11.09 -18.84 24.70
C PHE A 336 10.61 -17.64 25.52
N LEU A 337 9.68 -17.85 26.47
CA LEU A 337 9.20 -16.80 27.38
C LEU A 337 10.28 -16.31 28.35
N ASN A 338 11.39 -17.04 28.51
CA ASN A 338 12.54 -16.56 29.29
C ASN A 338 13.31 -15.45 28.57
N THR A 339 13.09 -15.25 27.27
CA THR A 339 13.74 -14.20 26.47
C THR A 339 13.00 -12.85 26.49
N VAL A 340 11.87 -12.79 27.20
CA VAL A 340 11.05 -11.59 27.35
C VAL A 340 11.81 -10.56 28.17
N LYS A 341 11.86 -9.33 27.67
CA LYS A 341 12.56 -8.23 28.36
C LYS A 341 11.81 -7.83 29.62
N GLU A 342 12.55 -7.60 30.69
CA GLU A 342 12.00 -7.14 31.97
C GLU A 342 11.56 -5.67 31.94
N ILE A 343 12.09 -4.89 31.01
CA ILE A 343 11.80 -3.46 30.87
C ILE A 343 10.93 -3.26 29.62
N PRO A 344 9.79 -2.55 29.73
CA PRO A 344 8.97 -2.23 28.57
C PRO A 344 9.74 -1.34 27.60
N SER A 345 9.40 -1.43 26.31
CA SER A 345 10.03 -0.62 25.27
C SER A 345 8.98 0.01 24.36
N ALA A 346 9.29 1.19 23.84
CA ALA A 346 8.44 1.87 22.88
C ALA A 346 8.58 1.22 21.50
N ARG A 347 7.46 1.10 20.79
CA ARG A 347 7.46 0.70 19.38
C ARG A 347 7.97 1.88 18.53
N ILE A 348 8.90 1.61 17.64
CA ILE A 348 9.48 2.57 16.71
C ILE A 348 8.63 2.54 15.44
N PHE A 349 8.30 3.71 14.90
CA PHE A 349 7.44 3.83 13.71
C PHE A 349 8.19 4.47 12.55
N ARG A 350 7.89 3.99 11.34
CA ARG A 350 8.24 4.67 10.09
C ARG A 350 6.97 5.30 9.53
N ASN A 351 6.89 6.63 9.60
CA ASN A 351 5.75 7.34 9.04
C ASN A 351 5.98 7.58 7.55
N ILE A 352 5.37 6.75 6.70
CA ILE A 352 5.36 6.95 5.25
C ILE A 352 4.01 7.58 4.87
N PRO A 353 3.96 8.87 4.51
CA PRO A 353 2.70 9.51 4.16
C PRO A 353 2.07 8.89 2.90
N PRO A 354 0.72 8.85 2.80
CA PRO A 354 0.06 8.54 1.54
C PRO A 354 0.48 9.51 0.44
N SER A 355 0.32 9.08 -0.80
CA SER A 355 0.62 9.89 -1.98
C SER A 355 -0.21 11.16 -2.03
N ARG A 356 0.39 12.24 -2.56
CA ARG A 356 -0.28 13.54 -2.69
C ARG A 356 -1.57 13.47 -3.52
N SER A 357 -1.63 12.58 -4.50
CA SER A 357 -2.84 12.32 -5.30
C SER A 357 -4.00 11.86 -4.43
N LEU A 358 -3.78 10.88 -3.54
CA LEU A 358 -4.82 10.41 -2.62
C LEU A 358 -5.25 11.49 -1.63
N LEU A 359 -4.29 12.26 -1.09
CA LEU A 359 -4.59 13.34 -0.17
C LEU A 359 -5.46 14.45 -0.81
N LYS A 360 -5.31 14.70 -2.12
CA LYS A 360 -6.16 15.64 -2.86
C LYS A 360 -7.56 15.09 -3.09
N THR A 361 -7.68 13.83 -3.50
CA THR A 361 -8.99 13.19 -3.74
C THR A 361 -9.87 13.20 -2.48
N ASN A 362 -9.28 12.89 -1.31
CA ASN A 362 -10.02 12.88 -0.05
C ASN A 362 -10.51 14.27 0.38
N LYS A 363 -9.71 15.32 0.17
CA LYS A 363 -10.15 16.71 0.44
C LYS A 363 -11.34 17.11 -0.43
N ASN A 364 -11.35 16.68 -1.69
CA ASN A 364 -12.45 16.99 -2.60
C ASN A 364 -13.74 16.22 -2.25
N SER A 365 -13.65 14.99 -1.75
CA SER A 365 -14.82 14.26 -1.25
C SER A 365 -15.40 14.85 0.03
N GLU A 366 -14.58 15.40 0.94
CA GLU A 366 -15.06 16.05 2.18
C GLU A 366 -15.88 17.32 1.88
N ASN A 367 -15.49 18.09 0.87
CA ASN A 367 -16.20 19.30 0.43
C ASN A 367 -17.56 19.02 -0.25
N LEU A 368 -17.76 17.81 -0.80
CA LEU A 368 -19.02 17.42 -1.46
C LEU A 368 -20.09 16.94 -0.47
N VAL A 369 -19.69 16.51 0.72
CA VAL A 369 -20.63 16.06 1.78
C VAL A 369 -21.06 17.23 2.69
N SER A 370 -20.41 18.39 2.56
CA SER A 370 -20.67 19.60 3.36
C SER A 370 -21.45 20.70 2.61
N GLY A 371 -21.99 20.41 1.42
CA GLY A 371 -22.76 21.32 0.57
C GLY A 371 -24.25 21.08 0.56
#